data_AF-A0A934TM67-F1
#
_entry.id   AF-A0A934TM67-F1
#
_cell.length_a   1.000
_cell.length_b   1.000
_cell.length_c   1.000
_cell.angle_alpha   90.00
_cell.angle_beta   90.00
_cell.angle_gamma   90.00
#
_symmetry.space_group_name_H-M   'P 1'
#
loop_
_entity.id
_entity.type
_entity.pdbx_description
1 polymer ?
#
loop_
_entity_poly.entity_id
_entity_poly.type
_entity_poly.pdbx_seq_one_letter_code
_entity_poly.pdbx_strand_id
1 'polypeptide(L)'
;MSIDPITLAVLAGRMEQIADEMDATLFRSAFNPIIAEAHDASHGLYHATTGETLVQGKSGLPIFVGVMAFAVKAVIDKAARDGDLADGDIYIFNDAHIGGTHLSDMRLVRPFFHDGRVFCHLASVGHWHDMGGAVPGNYNPQATEVFQEAFVLPPVKLVRAGVLQQDVVDIVLRNTRLPASAQGDLNGQMGALDLGARRLAALLAEYGADTVRAALEALSDRAETLARAEIAALPDGRWEAEDFLDNDGITDTALPIRVALEVSGDRLALDFTGTAGATAGPVNISYGTAVACVYVAIKHVFPGLPANAGVMRPLGITIPDGSLLAAQFPAPTGGYTETILRMIDVIFSAMAQAAPEIVVANAYGTINALSLAGHRADGRRWVMFSFYGGGHGGSIDGDGLNHGNAPISTATIPPVEILEAAYPVMFRQWALRPDSAGAGTHRGGLGAIYEIELLEESAQVFLFGERGRYPPRGVAGGGDAALNRFGYENDGIWHRPPLASKMVGIGLKRGERVRLETPGGGGYGPPEARDPVRVARDVALGYLTEAGADTAHGPAWRECGA
;
A
#
# COMPACT_ATOMS: atom_id res chain seq x y z
N MET A 1 9.90 -11.41 34.04
CA MET A 1 10.14 -12.84 34.31
C MET A 1 10.62 -13.47 33.01
N SER A 2 11.49 -14.47 33.04
CA SER A 2 11.82 -15.23 31.82
C SER A 2 10.61 -16.09 31.47
N ILE A 3 9.92 -15.75 30.38
CA ILE A 3 8.87 -16.58 29.80
C ILE A 3 9.50 -17.80 29.13
N ASP A 4 8.94 -18.99 29.35
CA ASP A 4 9.50 -20.19 28.72
C ASP A 4 9.20 -20.19 27.20
N PRO A 5 10.05 -20.83 26.38
CA PRO A 5 9.91 -20.77 24.93
C PRO A 5 8.62 -21.39 24.38
N ILE A 6 8.04 -22.37 25.08
CA ILE A 6 6.81 -23.05 24.63
C ILE A 6 5.64 -22.08 24.82
N THR A 7 5.50 -21.49 26.01
CA THR A 7 4.46 -20.50 26.29
C THR A 7 4.59 -19.28 25.38
N LEU A 8 5.82 -18.80 25.14
CA LEU A 8 6.05 -17.69 24.21
C LEU A 8 5.56 -17.99 22.79
N ALA A 9 5.88 -19.18 22.26
CA ALA A 9 5.44 -19.59 20.92
C ALA A 9 3.91 -19.74 20.82
N VAL A 10 3.27 -20.32 21.86
CA VAL A 10 1.81 -20.43 21.94
C VAL A 10 1.15 -19.05 21.98
N LEU A 11 1.64 -18.15 22.83
CA LEU A 11 1.07 -16.80 22.95
C LEU A 11 1.29 -15.97 21.68
N ALA A 12 2.43 -16.11 21.01
CA ALA A 12 2.67 -15.45 19.72
C ALA A 12 1.59 -15.82 18.70
N GLY A 13 1.34 -17.12 18.51
CA GLY A 13 0.30 -17.60 17.60
C GLY A 13 -1.12 -17.22 18.03
N ARG A 14 -1.43 -17.28 19.34
CA ARG A 14 -2.74 -16.90 19.87
C ARG A 14 -3.02 -15.42 19.70
N MET A 15 -2.05 -14.53 19.90
CA MET A 15 -2.24 -13.09 19.71
C MET A 15 -2.34 -12.70 18.23
N GLU A 16 -1.55 -13.33 17.36
CA GLU A 16 -1.67 -13.17 15.91
C GLU A 16 -3.04 -13.64 15.42
N GLN A 17 -3.52 -14.79 15.92
CA GLN A 17 -4.86 -15.29 15.63
C GLN A 17 -5.97 -14.28 16.01
N ILE A 18 -5.81 -13.49 17.08
CA ILE A 18 -6.78 -12.44 17.42
C ILE A 18 -6.87 -11.44 16.28
N ALA A 19 -5.74 -10.95 15.78
CA ALA A 19 -5.72 -9.97 14.69
C ALA A 19 -6.20 -10.58 13.37
N ASP A 20 -5.85 -11.84 13.07
CA ASP A 20 -6.34 -12.56 11.90
C ASP A 20 -7.88 -12.75 11.93
N GLU A 21 -8.45 -13.05 13.10
CA GLU A 21 -9.91 -13.14 13.26
C GLU A 21 -10.60 -11.77 13.08
N MET A 22 -9.93 -10.68 13.49
CA MET A 22 -10.43 -9.31 13.25
C MET A 22 -10.43 -8.97 11.75
N ASP A 23 -9.32 -9.23 11.04
CA ASP A 23 -9.21 -9.07 9.58
C ASP A 23 -10.34 -9.83 8.87
N ALA A 24 -10.47 -11.12 9.18
CA ALA A 24 -11.45 -11.99 8.54
C ALA A 24 -12.92 -11.64 8.88
N THR A 25 -13.14 -10.89 9.96
CA THR A 25 -14.47 -10.36 10.32
C THR A 25 -14.82 -9.16 9.45
N LEU A 26 -13.89 -8.23 9.27
CA LEU A 26 -14.11 -7.05 8.44
C LEU A 26 -14.30 -7.45 6.97
N PHE A 27 -13.44 -8.30 6.41
CA PHE A 27 -13.54 -8.72 5.01
C PHE A 27 -14.90 -9.35 4.66
N ARG A 28 -15.51 -10.10 5.60
CA ARG A 28 -16.81 -10.74 5.37
C ARG A 28 -18.02 -9.85 5.65
N SER A 29 -17.82 -8.69 6.26
CA SER A 29 -18.91 -7.78 6.68
C SER A 29 -18.88 -6.43 5.99
N ALA A 30 -17.79 -6.07 5.33
CA ALA A 30 -17.66 -4.85 4.55
C ALA A 30 -18.59 -4.85 3.35
N PHE A 31 -19.03 -3.66 2.96
CA PHE A 31 -19.99 -3.45 1.87
C PHE A 31 -19.30 -3.05 0.58
N ASN A 32 -18.14 -2.39 0.68
CA ASN A 32 -17.38 -2.00 -0.50
C ASN A 32 -16.45 -3.13 -0.98
N PRO A 33 -16.30 -3.32 -2.31
CA PRO A 33 -15.38 -4.33 -2.86
C PRO A 33 -13.90 -4.12 -2.51
N ILE A 34 -13.49 -2.89 -2.17
CA ILE A 34 -12.10 -2.57 -1.83
C ILE A 34 -11.67 -3.29 -0.53
N ILE A 35 -12.58 -3.39 0.44
CA ILE A 35 -12.37 -4.15 1.67
C ILE A 35 -12.81 -5.60 1.49
N ALA A 36 -13.99 -5.85 0.90
CA ALA A 36 -14.59 -7.19 0.88
C ALA A 36 -13.87 -8.18 -0.06
N GLU A 37 -13.39 -7.70 -1.21
CA GLU A 37 -12.72 -8.53 -2.22
C GLU A 37 -11.21 -8.25 -2.25
N ALA A 38 -10.84 -6.97 -2.27
CA ALA A 38 -9.45 -6.55 -2.36
C ALA A 38 -8.71 -6.59 -1.02
N HIS A 39 -9.40 -6.73 0.12
CA HIS A 39 -8.80 -6.81 1.45
C HIS A 39 -7.96 -5.58 1.87
N ASP A 40 -8.28 -4.37 1.38
CA ASP A 40 -7.60 -3.12 1.77
C ASP A 40 -8.01 -2.64 3.18
N ALA A 41 -7.52 -3.38 4.19
CA ALA A 41 -7.71 -3.10 5.60
C ALA A 41 -6.60 -3.75 6.44
N SER A 42 -6.53 -3.43 7.73
CA SER A 42 -5.67 -4.15 8.68
C SER A 42 -6.10 -3.93 10.14
N HIS A 43 -5.81 -4.93 10.98
CA HIS A 43 -5.99 -4.87 12.42
C HIS A 43 -4.71 -5.22 13.18
N GLY A 44 -4.59 -4.70 14.40
CA GLY A 44 -3.45 -5.01 15.26
C GLY A 44 -3.65 -4.67 16.73
N LEU A 45 -2.68 -5.12 17.53
CA LEU A 45 -2.52 -4.80 18.93
C LEU A 45 -1.35 -3.81 19.07
N TYR A 46 -1.54 -2.75 19.84
CA TYR A 46 -0.59 -1.65 19.96
C TYR A 46 -0.29 -1.33 21.41
N HIS A 47 0.94 -0.94 21.68
CA HIS A 47 1.44 -0.70 23.03
C HIS A 47 0.64 0.41 23.73
N ALA A 48 0.31 0.20 25.02
CA ALA A 48 -0.57 1.08 25.80
C ALA A 48 -0.13 2.56 25.84
N THR A 49 1.19 2.79 25.91
CA THR A 49 1.78 4.14 26.07
C THR A 49 2.48 4.66 24.80
N THR A 50 3.36 3.87 24.18
CA THR A 50 4.12 4.29 22.99
C THR A 50 3.30 4.23 21.70
N GLY A 51 2.22 3.44 21.66
CA GLY A 51 1.46 3.18 20.44
C GLY A 51 2.16 2.25 19.45
N GLU A 52 3.34 1.73 19.78
CA GLU A 52 4.11 0.82 18.91
C GLU A 52 3.33 -0.45 18.58
N THR A 53 3.46 -0.92 17.34
CA THR A 53 2.85 -2.16 16.86
C THR A 53 3.45 -3.35 17.60
N LEU A 54 2.60 -4.08 18.33
CA LEU A 54 2.98 -5.29 19.06
C LEU A 54 2.68 -6.55 18.24
N VAL A 55 1.49 -6.58 17.63
CA VAL A 55 0.97 -7.71 16.86
C VAL A 55 0.13 -7.16 15.72
N GLN A 56 0.18 -7.82 14.57
CA GLN A 56 -0.67 -7.52 13.43
C GLN A 56 -1.16 -8.82 12.80
N GLY A 57 -2.33 -8.76 12.15
CA GLY A 57 -2.83 -9.85 11.33
C GLY A 57 -1.99 -10.04 10.07
N LYS A 58 -1.92 -11.28 9.58
CA LYS A 58 -1.19 -11.68 8.37
C LYS A 58 -1.89 -11.25 7.09
N SER A 59 -3.19 -11.01 7.15
CA SER A 59 -4.01 -10.78 5.97
C SER A 59 -4.14 -9.29 5.64
N GLY A 60 -4.00 -8.42 6.65
CA GLY A 60 -4.02 -6.98 6.46
C GLY A 60 -2.82 -6.43 5.68
N LEU A 61 -2.96 -5.20 5.17
CA LEU A 61 -1.93 -4.59 4.33
C LEU A 61 -0.65 -4.24 5.13
N PRO A 62 0.54 -4.55 4.58
CA PRO A 62 1.82 -4.23 5.22
C PRO A 62 2.05 -2.74 5.50
N ILE A 63 1.59 -1.81 4.66
CA ILE A 63 1.79 -0.38 4.93
C ILE A 63 1.13 0.05 6.26
N PHE A 64 0.04 -0.63 6.65
CA PHE A 64 -0.64 -0.37 7.90
C PHE A 64 0.15 -0.85 9.13
N VAL A 65 1.13 -1.76 8.99
CA VAL A 65 1.95 -2.23 10.13
C VAL A 65 2.63 -1.05 10.83
N GLY A 66 3.25 -0.17 10.03
CA GLY A 66 4.05 0.93 10.53
C GLY A 66 3.21 2.16 10.83
N VAL A 67 2.32 2.55 9.91
CA VAL A 67 1.63 3.85 10.02
C VAL A 67 0.59 3.87 11.14
N MET A 68 -0.01 2.72 11.47
CA MET A 68 -1.01 2.63 12.53
C MET A 68 -0.43 2.87 13.93
N ALA A 69 0.87 2.67 14.13
CA ALA A 69 1.52 3.05 15.39
C ALA A 69 1.41 4.56 15.64
N PHE A 70 1.54 5.38 14.58
CA PHE A 70 1.35 6.84 14.66
C PHE A 70 -0.13 7.18 14.89
N ALA A 71 -1.04 6.46 14.25
CA ALA A 71 -2.48 6.61 14.46
C ALA A 71 -2.86 6.39 15.94
N VAL A 72 -2.39 5.29 16.52
CA VAL A 72 -2.64 4.97 17.94
C VAL A 72 -1.96 5.98 18.85
N LYS A 73 -0.72 6.38 18.55
CA LYS A 73 -0.02 7.42 19.31
C LYS A 73 -0.77 8.75 19.33
N ALA A 74 -1.37 9.15 18.21
CA ALA A 74 -2.19 10.36 18.15
C ALA A 74 -3.42 10.31 19.06
N VAL A 75 -4.06 9.14 19.16
CA VAL A 75 -5.18 8.91 20.08
C VAL A 75 -4.72 8.91 21.54
N ILE A 76 -3.59 8.27 21.85
CA ILE A 76 -2.98 8.29 23.19
C ILE A 76 -2.70 9.74 23.61
N ASP A 77 -2.06 10.52 22.74
CA ASP A 77 -1.71 11.90 23.05
C ASP A 77 -2.94 12.78 23.20
N LYS A 78 -3.96 12.59 22.36
CA LYS A 78 -5.24 13.29 22.52
C LYS A 78 -5.89 12.94 23.86
N ALA A 79 -6.02 11.66 24.17
CA ALA A 79 -6.63 11.19 25.42
C ALA A 79 -5.90 11.73 26.65
N ALA A 80 -4.57 11.78 26.61
CA ALA A 80 -3.75 12.36 27.68
C ALA A 80 -3.96 13.87 27.82
N ARG A 81 -4.08 14.61 26.71
CA ARG A 81 -4.37 16.06 26.73
C ARG A 81 -5.77 16.37 27.27
N ASP A 82 -6.76 15.59 26.86
CA ASP A 82 -8.16 15.80 27.23
C ASP A 82 -8.46 15.32 28.66
N GLY A 83 -7.70 14.33 29.17
CA GLY A 83 -7.83 13.79 30.52
C GLY A 83 -9.13 13.01 30.74
N ASP A 84 -9.79 12.54 29.68
CA ASP A 84 -11.14 11.99 29.71
C ASP A 84 -11.24 10.53 29.20
N LEU A 85 -10.12 9.81 29.13
CA LEU A 85 -10.07 8.43 28.64
C LEU A 85 -10.86 7.47 29.55
N ALA A 86 -11.80 6.72 28.97
CA ALA A 86 -12.62 5.75 29.68
C ALA A 86 -12.66 4.40 28.98
N ASP A 87 -12.96 3.34 29.74
CA ASP A 87 -13.23 2.02 29.18
C ASP A 87 -14.49 2.07 28.30
N GLY A 88 -14.45 1.38 27.17
CA GLY A 88 -15.48 1.42 26.13
C GLY A 88 -15.41 2.64 25.19
N ASP A 89 -14.40 3.50 25.30
CA ASP A 89 -14.15 4.53 24.30
C ASP A 89 -13.67 3.92 22.97
N ILE A 90 -14.12 4.48 21.84
CA ILE A 90 -13.60 4.20 20.50
C ILE A 90 -13.42 5.53 19.78
N TYR A 91 -12.22 5.77 19.25
CA TYR A 91 -11.90 6.95 18.45
C TYR A 91 -12.01 6.63 16.96
N ILE A 92 -12.40 7.63 16.16
CA ILE A 92 -12.45 7.57 14.69
C ILE A 92 -11.76 8.79 14.07
N PHE A 93 -11.02 8.61 12.98
CA PHE A 93 -10.37 9.68 12.20
C PHE A 93 -9.80 9.20 10.87
N ASN A 94 -9.44 10.15 10.00
CA ASN A 94 -8.77 9.89 8.73
C ASN A 94 -7.70 10.93 8.33
N ASP A 95 -7.36 11.90 9.18
CA ASP A 95 -6.29 12.85 8.84
C ASP A 95 -4.92 12.14 8.75
N ALA A 96 -4.33 12.08 7.55
CA ALA A 96 -3.05 11.44 7.28
C ALA A 96 -1.86 12.13 7.98
N HIS A 97 -1.94 13.45 8.17
CA HIS A 97 -0.88 14.24 8.79
C HIS A 97 -0.73 13.95 10.29
N ILE A 98 -1.81 13.50 10.93
CA ILE A 98 -1.85 13.17 12.36
C ILE A 98 -1.40 11.71 12.60
N GLY A 99 -1.54 10.83 11.60
CA GLY A 99 -1.08 9.43 11.70
C GLY A 99 -1.87 8.50 10.81
N GLY A 100 -1.52 8.45 9.52
CA GLY A 100 -2.14 7.62 8.49
C GLY A 100 -1.55 7.91 7.11
N THR A 101 -2.12 7.25 6.11
CA THR A 101 -1.72 7.25 4.69
C THR A 101 -2.41 8.36 3.88
N HIS A 102 -3.74 8.28 3.75
CA HIS A 102 -4.60 9.28 3.09
C HIS A 102 -6.00 9.31 3.72
N LEU A 103 -6.89 10.16 3.20
CA LEU A 103 -8.21 10.41 3.80
C LEU A 103 -9.25 9.30 3.58
N SER A 104 -9.08 8.40 2.62
CA SER A 104 -10.00 7.26 2.47
C SER A 104 -9.75 6.17 3.51
N ASP A 105 -8.58 6.16 4.15
CA ASP A 105 -8.21 5.16 5.16
C ASP A 105 -8.72 5.58 6.54
N MET A 106 -9.95 5.13 6.82
CA MET A 106 -10.67 5.40 8.06
C MET A 106 -10.18 4.50 9.18
N ARG A 107 -9.71 5.12 10.26
CA ARG A 107 -9.09 4.48 11.41
C ARG A 107 -10.01 4.49 12.59
N LEU A 108 -10.13 3.35 13.27
CA LEU A 108 -10.72 3.23 14.58
C LEU A 108 -9.68 2.75 15.59
N VAL A 109 -9.63 3.38 16.77
CA VAL A 109 -8.73 2.99 17.86
C VAL A 109 -9.54 2.82 19.14
N ARG A 110 -9.43 1.65 19.75
CA ARG A 110 -10.09 1.27 21.00
C ARG A 110 -9.05 0.97 22.07
N PRO A 111 -8.93 1.80 23.12
CA PRO A 111 -8.19 1.43 24.32
C PRO A 111 -8.83 0.19 24.96
N PHE A 112 -8.03 -0.84 25.23
CA PHE A 112 -8.48 -2.06 25.87
C PHE A 112 -8.06 -2.05 27.35
N PHE A 113 -9.05 -2.00 28.25
CA PHE A 113 -8.82 -1.95 29.69
C PHE A 113 -8.77 -3.34 30.31
N HIS A 114 -7.89 -3.49 31.31
CA HIS A 114 -7.82 -4.63 32.21
C HIS A 114 -7.49 -4.11 33.61
N ASP A 115 -8.24 -4.52 34.63
CA ASP A 115 -8.10 -4.05 36.01
C ASP A 115 -8.02 -2.51 36.16
N GLY A 116 -8.88 -1.81 35.43
CA GLY A 116 -9.01 -0.34 35.48
C GLY A 116 -7.86 0.43 34.82
N ARG A 117 -6.98 -0.24 34.07
CA ARG A 117 -5.87 0.38 33.33
C ARG A 117 -5.88 -0.06 31.88
N VAL A 118 -5.36 0.78 30.98
CA VAL A 118 -5.15 0.39 29.58
C VAL A 118 -4.06 -0.69 29.53
N PHE A 119 -4.41 -1.88 29.05
CA PHE A 119 -3.47 -2.98 28.84
C PHE A 119 -2.76 -2.83 27.49
N CYS A 120 -3.52 -2.54 26.43
CA CYS A 120 -3.04 -2.23 25.08
C CYS A 120 -4.13 -1.44 24.32
N HIS A 121 -3.87 -1.06 23.07
CA HIS A 121 -4.90 -0.56 22.16
C HIS A 121 -5.18 -1.59 21.06
N LEU A 122 -6.43 -1.67 20.63
CA LEU A 122 -6.85 -2.36 19.42
C LEU A 122 -7.07 -1.30 18.35
N ALA A 123 -6.55 -1.52 17.15
CA ALA A 123 -6.84 -0.61 16.04
C ALA A 123 -7.30 -1.35 14.79
N SER A 124 -8.12 -0.65 14.02
CA SER A 124 -8.70 -1.07 12.76
C SER A 124 -8.51 0.06 11.75
N VAL A 125 -8.07 -0.26 10.55
CA VAL A 125 -8.09 0.66 9.41
C VAL A 125 -8.72 -0.04 8.21
N GLY A 126 -9.47 0.70 7.41
CA GLY A 126 -10.08 0.18 6.19
C GLY A 126 -10.27 1.31 5.20
N HIS A 127 -10.04 1.01 3.92
CA HIS A 127 -10.21 1.96 2.84
C HIS A 127 -11.70 2.13 2.52
N TRP A 128 -12.28 3.25 2.93
CA TRP A 128 -13.66 3.57 2.62
C TRP A 128 -13.76 4.11 1.19
N HIS A 129 -14.75 3.62 0.45
CA HIS A 129 -14.83 3.80 -1.00
C HIS A 129 -15.02 5.26 -1.47
N ASP A 130 -15.70 6.08 -0.67
CA ASP A 130 -15.89 7.50 -0.97
C ASP A 130 -16.07 8.29 0.33
N MET A 131 -15.32 9.37 0.48
CA MET A 131 -15.33 10.28 1.62
C MET A 131 -15.57 11.74 1.19
N GLY A 132 -16.24 11.97 0.04
CA GLY A 132 -16.53 13.32 -0.45
C GLY A 132 -15.38 13.92 -1.29
N GLY A 133 -15.05 15.19 -1.09
CA GLY A 133 -14.00 15.88 -1.88
C GLY A 133 -14.43 16.26 -3.30
N ALA A 134 -13.47 16.64 -4.16
CA ALA A 134 -13.74 17.20 -5.48
C ALA A 134 -14.12 16.16 -6.54
N VAL A 135 -13.63 14.92 -6.42
CA VAL A 135 -13.88 13.83 -7.38
C VAL A 135 -14.46 12.59 -6.69
N PRO A 136 -15.35 11.83 -7.35
CA PRO A 136 -15.80 10.53 -6.86
C PRO A 136 -14.66 9.50 -6.74
N GLY A 137 -14.62 8.77 -5.62
CA GLY A 137 -13.57 7.78 -5.34
C GLY A 137 -12.26 8.37 -4.80
N ASN A 138 -12.21 9.66 -4.48
CA ASN A 138 -11.14 10.37 -3.74
C ASN A 138 -9.74 10.44 -4.37
N TYR A 139 -9.48 9.80 -5.50
CA TYR A 139 -8.22 9.96 -6.25
C TYR A 139 -8.26 11.15 -7.22
N ASN A 140 -7.97 12.34 -6.70
CA ASN A 140 -7.91 13.58 -7.46
C ASN A 140 -6.45 13.99 -7.75
N PRO A 141 -5.86 13.66 -8.92
CA PRO A 141 -4.49 14.08 -9.27
C PRO A 141 -4.29 15.59 -9.41
N GLN A 142 -5.36 16.40 -9.38
CA GLN A 142 -5.30 17.87 -9.43
C GLN A 142 -5.55 18.53 -8.07
N ALA A 143 -5.63 17.77 -6.99
CA ALA A 143 -5.79 18.36 -5.65
C ALA A 143 -4.54 19.17 -5.28
N THR A 144 -4.73 20.41 -4.85
CA THR A 144 -3.68 21.29 -4.30
C THR A 144 -3.75 21.41 -2.79
N GLU A 145 -4.84 20.94 -2.19
CA GLU A 145 -5.08 20.92 -0.75
C GLU A 145 -5.88 19.68 -0.37
N VAL A 146 -5.63 19.14 0.83
CA VAL A 146 -6.28 17.93 1.36
C VAL A 146 -7.82 18.02 1.36
N PHE A 147 -8.39 19.23 1.49
CA PHE A 147 -9.84 19.45 1.46
C PHE A 147 -10.49 19.13 0.11
N GLN A 148 -9.70 19.13 -0.97
CA GLN A 148 -10.16 18.75 -2.30
C GLN A 148 -10.13 17.23 -2.50
N GLU A 149 -9.49 16.49 -1.60
CA GLU A 149 -9.36 15.03 -1.68
C GLU A 149 -10.55 14.36 -1.00
N ALA A 150 -10.85 14.72 0.25
CA ALA A 150 -11.98 14.18 1.00
C ALA A 150 -12.30 15.01 2.27
N PHE A 151 -13.36 14.60 2.97
CA PHE A 151 -13.67 15.09 4.31
C PHE A 151 -12.54 14.75 5.29
N VAL A 152 -12.03 15.77 5.99
CA VAL A 152 -10.96 15.62 7.00
C VAL A 152 -11.59 15.49 8.38
N LEU A 153 -11.36 14.35 9.03
CA LEU A 153 -11.81 14.04 10.38
C LEU A 153 -10.60 13.92 11.30
N PRO A 154 -10.41 14.84 12.27
CA PRO A 154 -9.42 14.66 13.33
C PRO A 154 -9.85 13.56 14.30
N PRO A 155 -8.96 13.07 15.19
CA PRO A 155 -9.33 12.12 16.24
C PRO A 155 -10.50 12.63 17.09
N VAL A 156 -11.64 11.94 17.00
CA VAL A 156 -12.85 12.20 17.81
C VAL A 156 -13.39 10.89 18.38
N LYS A 157 -14.12 10.96 19.50
CA LYS A 157 -14.76 9.77 20.10
C LYS A 157 -16.01 9.42 19.29
N LEU A 158 -15.96 8.29 18.59
CA LEU A 158 -17.12 7.64 17.97
C LEU A 158 -18.01 7.00 19.03
N VAL A 159 -17.39 6.33 20.00
CA VAL A 159 -18.08 5.73 21.15
C VAL A 159 -17.47 6.35 22.40
N ARG A 160 -18.32 6.82 23.31
CA ARG A 160 -17.92 7.35 24.62
C ARG A 160 -18.45 6.43 25.71
N ALA A 161 -17.55 5.76 26.43
CA ALA A 161 -17.89 4.81 27.49
C ALA A 161 -19.00 3.81 27.09
N GLY A 162 -18.88 3.21 25.90
CA GLY A 162 -19.86 2.27 25.35
C GLY A 162 -21.10 2.89 24.69
N VAL A 163 -21.23 4.23 24.66
CA VAL A 163 -22.35 4.93 24.02
C VAL A 163 -21.92 5.53 22.67
N LEU A 164 -22.51 5.05 21.57
CA LEU A 164 -22.28 5.57 20.22
C LEU A 164 -22.70 7.04 20.14
N GLN A 165 -21.83 7.87 19.57
CA GLN A 165 -22.08 9.29 19.34
C GLN A 165 -22.73 9.46 17.96
N GLN A 166 -24.07 9.40 17.92
CA GLN A 166 -24.82 9.42 16.66
C GLN A 166 -24.55 10.66 15.81
N ASP A 167 -24.36 11.83 16.43
CA ASP A 167 -24.05 13.07 15.72
C ASP A 167 -22.78 12.96 14.87
N VAL A 168 -21.75 12.24 15.36
CA VAL A 168 -20.51 12.00 14.60
C VAL A 168 -20.78 11.12 13.39
N VAL A 169 -21.58 10.06 13.56
CA VAL A 169 -21.98 9.17 12.47
C VAL A 169 -22.75 9.95 11.40
N ASP A 170 -23.74 10.74 11.81
CA ASP A 170 -24.57 11.52 10.89
C ASP A 170 -23.75 12.54 10.10
N ILE A 171 -22.76 13.19 10.74
CA ILE A 171 -21.82 14.10 10.08
C ILE A 171 -20.98 13.34 9.04
N VAL A 172 -20.39 12.21 9.39
CA VAL A 172 -19.55 11.43 8.48
C VAL A 172 -20.36 10.93 7.28
N LEU A 173 -21.53 10.33 7.53
CA LEU A 173 -22.37 9.78 6.47
C LEU A 173 -22.94 10.86 5.54
N ARG A 174 -23.11 12.09 6.02
CA ARG A 174 -23.54 13.20 5.17
C ARG A 174 -22.46 13.67 4.19
N ASN A 175 -21.20 13.40 4.47
CA ASN A 175 -20.05 13.85 3.68
C ASN A 175 -19.55 12.83 2.65
N THR A 176 -20.26 11.71 2.46
CA THR A 176 -19.94 10.69 1.46
C THR A 176 -21.01 10.61 0.37
N ARG A 177 -20.60 10.26 -0.85
CA ARG A 177 -21.52 9.93 -1.94
C ARG A 177 -22.18 8.55 -1.76
N LEU A 178 -21.65 7.70 -0.87
CA LEU A 178 -22.04 6.30 -0.68
C LEU A 178 -22.33 5.97 0.80
N PRO A 179 -23.32 6.63 1.45
CA PRO A 179 -23.56 6.50 2.89
C PRO A 179 -23.91 5.09 3.34
N ALA A 180 -24.61 4.30 2.53
CA ALA A 180 -24.93 2.91 2.87
C ALA A 180 -23.67 2.03 2.96
N SER A 181 -22.70 2.25 2.06
CA SER A 181 -21.41 1.56 2.10
C SER A 181 -20.63 1.97 3.33
N ALA A 182 -20.44 3.28 3.53
CA ALA A 182 -19.70 3.83 4.67
C ALA A 182 -20.28 3.36 6.02
N GLN A 183 -21.60 3.30 6.16
CA GLN A 183 -22.25 2.76 7.35
C GLN A 183 -21.99 1.26 7.55
N GLY A 184 -22.03 0.47 6.47
CA GLY A 184 -21.69 -0.95 6.50
C GLY A 184 -20.24 -1.19 6.93
N ASP A 185 -19.31 -0.45 6.33
CA ASP A 185 -17.87 -0.54 6.61
C ASP A 185 -17.55 -0.11 8.05
N LEU A 186 -18.18 0.97 8.55
CA LEU A 186 -18.09 1.39 9.95
C LEU A 186 -18.55 0.30 10.91
N ASN A 187 -19.69 -0.33 10.62
CA ASN A 187 -20.21 -1.43 11.43
C ASN A 187 -19.28 -2.65 11.42
N GLY A 188 -18.70 -2.97 10.26
CA GLY A 188 -17.70 -4.02 10.13
C GLY A 188 -16.47 -3.77 11.01
N GLN A 189 -15.92 -2.55 10.96
CA GLN A 189 -14.75 -2.17 11.77
C GLN A 189 -15.05 -2.19 13.28
N MET A 190 -16.22 -1.69 13.72
CA MET A 190 -16.65 -1.80 15.12
C MET A 190 -16.81 -3.26 15.54
N GLY A 191 -17.40 -4.10 14.69
CA GLY A 191 -17.57 -5.53 14.94
C GLY A 191 -16.23 -6.27 15.09
N ALA A 192 -15.25 -5.93 14.26
CA ALA A 192 -13.89 -6.47 14.38
C ALA A 192 -13.23 -6.06 15.70
N LEU A 193 -13.33 -4.79 16.11
CA LEU A 193 -12.81 -4.32 17.40
C LEU A 193 -13.49 -5.01 18.60
N ASP A 194 -14.80 -5.26 18.53
CA ASP A 194 -15.53 -6.00 19.56
C ASP A 194 -15.07 -7.46 19.66
N LEU A 195 -14.85 -8.14 18.53
CA LEU A 195 -14.30 -9.48 18.50
C LEU A 195 -12.90 -9.52 19.12
N GLY A 196 -12.02 -8.61 18.70
CA GLY A 196 -10.66 -8.50 19.22
C GLY A 196 -10.62 -8.32 20.74
N ALA A 197 -11.46 -7.44 21.28
CA ALA A 197 -11.57 -7.20 22.72
C ALA A 197 -12.02 -8.46 23.48
N ARG A 198 -13.01 -9.19 22.96
CA ARG A 198 -13.49 -10.44 23.58
C ARG A 198 -12.42 -11.54 23.57
N ARG A 199 -11.71 -11.69 22.46
CA ARG A 199 -10.64 -12.69 22.33
C ARG A 199 -9.45 -12.39 23.22
N LEU A 200 -9.04 -11.13 23.29
CA LEU A 200 -7.98 -10.70 24.19
C LEU A 200 -8.36 -10.89 25.65
N ALA A 201 -9.59 -10.51 26.04
CA ALA A 201 -10.08 -10.75 27.40
C ALA A 201 -10.06 -12.24 27.78
N ALA A 202 -10.46 -13.13 26.86
CA ALA A 202 -10.40 -14.57 27.08
C ALA A 202 -8.95 -15.08 27.22
N LEU A 203 -8.02 -14.57 26.41
CA LEU A 203 -6.60 -14.91 26.51
C LEU A 203 -6.00 -14.47 27.86
N LEU A 204 -6.33 -13.27 28.32
CA LEU A 204 -5.89 -12.77 29.63
C LEU A 204 -6.48 -13.57 30.79
N ALA A 205 -7.72 -14.05 30.68
CA ALA A 205 -8.34 -14.91 31.68
C ALA A 205 -7.67 -16.30 31.76
N GLU A 206 -7.16 -16.82 30.63
CA GLU A 206 -6.50 -18.13 30.55
C GLU A 206 -5.05 -18.10 31.04
N TYR A 207 -4.25 -17.10 30.62
CA TYR A 207 -2.80 -17.05 30.89
C TYR A 207 -2.37 -16.02 31.93
N GLY A 208 -3.26 -15.09 32.30
CA GLY A 208 -2.95 -13.95 33.17
C GLY A 208 -2.26 -12.80 32.43
N ALA A 209 -2.57 -11.56 32.85
CA ALA A 209 -2.08 -10.36 32.18
C ALA A 209 -0.55 -10.18 32.23
N ASP A 210 0.09 -10.56 33.34
CA ASP A 210 1.55 -10.46 33.49
C ASP A 210 2.28 -11.38 32.51
N THR A 211 1.78 -12.61 32.31
CA THR A 211 2.34 -13.58 31.36
C THR A 211 2.23 -13.07 29.93
N VAL A 212 1.04 -12.57 29.54
CA VAL A 212 0.80 -12.04 28.19
C VAL A 212 1.65 -10.80 27.92
N ARG A 213 1.79 -9.90 28.91
CA ARG A 213 2.67 -8.73 28.80
C ARG A 213 4.13 -9.11 28.62
N ALA A 214 4.63 -10.05 29.43
CA ALA A 214 5.99 -10.56 29.30
C ALA A 214 6.24 -11.22 27.93
N ALA A 215 5.23 -11.86 27.34
CA ALA A 215 5.32 -12.41 25.99
C ALA A 215 5.47 -11.32 24.92
N LEU A 216 4.65 -10.25 25.00
CA LEU A 216 4.70 -9.13 24.07
C LEU A 216 6.07 -8.41 24.10
N GLU A 217 6.61 -8.20 25.30
CA GLU A 217 7.96 -7.64 25.50
C GLU A 217 9.04 -8.55 24.89
N ALA A 218 9.02 -9.84 25.21
CA ALA A 218 9.98 -10.82 24.69
C ALA A 218 9.92 -10.96 23.15
N LEU A 219 8.74 -10.86 22.54
CA LEU A 219 8.59 -10.89 21.08
C LEU A 219 9.17 -9.64 20.41
N SER A 220 9.05 -8.49 21.06
CA SER A 220 9.62 -7.22 20.57
C SER A 220 11.15 -7.25 20.64
N ASP A 221 11.71 -7.70 21.76
CA ASP A 221 13.17 -7.81 21.95
C ASP A 221 13.79 -8.88 21.04
N ARG A 222 13.07 -9.98 20.80
CA ARG A 222 13.47 -10.99 19.82
C ARG A 222 13.49 -10.42 18.40
N ALA A 223 12.50 -9.61 18.02
CA ALA A 223 12.46 -9.00 16.69
C ALA A 223 13.63 -8.04 16.47
N GLU A 224 13.99 -7.25 17.48
CA GLU A 224 15.20 -6.41 17.44
C GLU A 224 16.47 -7.25 17.27
N THR A 225 16.61 -8.32 18.05
CA THR A 225 17.78 -9.22 17.99
C THR A 225 17.95 -9.82 16.59
N LEU A 226 16.85 -10.27 15.99
CA LEU A 226 16.86 -10.82 14.63
C LEU A 226 17.21 -9.75 13.59
N ALA A 227 16.61 -8.55 13.69
CA ALA A 227 16.91 -7.46 12.76
C ALA A 227 18.39 -7.04 12.82
N ARG A 228 18.97 -6.95 14.02
CA ARG A 228 20.40 -6.69 14.21
C ARG A 228 21.28 -7.76 13.58
N ALA A 229 20.90 -9.03 13.70
CA ALA A 229 21.65 -10.14 13.13
C ALA A 229 21.64 -10.12 11.59
N GLU A 230 20.48 -9.84 10.97
CA GLU A 230 20.36 -9.68 9.52
C GLU A 230 21.21 -8.50 9.01
N ILE A 231 21.15 -7.36 9.70
CA ILE A 231 21.96 -6.17 9.33
C ILE A 231 23.45 -6.47 9.45
N ALA A 232 23.89 -7.15 10.52
CA ALA A 232 25.30 -7.49 10.73
C ALA A 232 25.86 -8.48 9.71
N ALA A 233 25.01 -9.16 8.94
CA ALA A 233 25.44 -10.02 7.83
C ALA A 233 25.71 -9.24 6.54
N LEU A 234 25.22 -8.00 6.43
CA LEU A 234 25.53 -7.12 5.31
C LEU A 234 26.98 -6.61 5.41
N PRO A 235 27.62 -6.28 4.27
CA PRO A 235 28.88 -5.55 4.31
C PRO A 235 28.67 -4.16 4.95
N ASP A 236 29.66 -3.69 5.71
CA ASP A 236 29.73 -2.28 6.12
C ASP A 236 30.00 -1.40 4.88
N GLY A 237 29.32 -0.26 4.78
CA GLY A 237 29.48 0.63 3.64
C GLY A 237 28.33 1.62 3.46
N ARG A 238 28.41 2.39 2.37
CA ARG A 238 27.41 3.40 2.01
C ARG A 238 27.05 3.29 0.53
N TRP A 239 25.76 3.15 0.23
CA TRP A 239 25.22 2.99 -1.13
C TRP A 239 24.09 3.98 -1.37
N GLU A 240 24.02 4.52 -2.59
CA GLU A 240 23.05 5.55 -2.94
C GLU A 240 22.18 5.10 -4.11
N ALA A 241 20.92 5.51 -4.10
CA ALA A 241 20.01 5.35 -5.23
C ALA A 241 19.08 6.55 -5.36
N GLU A 242 18.66 6.80 -6.61
CA GLU A 242 17.69 7.84 -6.96
C GLU A 242 16.71 7.28 -8.00
N ASP A 243 15.42 7.59 -7.82
CA ASP A 243 14.35 7.39 -8.80
C ASP A 243 13.43 8.63 -8.78
N PHE A 244 12.45 8.71 -9.68
CA PHE A 244 11.65 9.91 -9.91
C PHE A 244 10.17 9.61 -9.96
N LEU A 245 9.35 10.41 -9.27
CA LEU A 245 7.95 10.55 -9.67
C LEU A 245 7.89 11.39 -10.96
N ASP A 246 6.98 11.05 -11.86
CA ASP A 246 6.85 11.67 -13.18
C ASP A 246 6.55 13.17 -13.05
N ASN A 247 5.65 13.54 -12.13
CA ASN A 247 5.19 14.90 -11.83
C ASN A 247 4.23 14.90 -10.62
N ASP A 248 3.88 16.08 -10.11
CA ASP A 248 2.89 16.23 -9.03
C ASP A 248 1.43 16.28 -9.52
N GLY A 249 1.16 16.26 -10.83
CA GLY A 249 -0.20 16.42 -11.37
C GLY A 249 -0.65 17.88 -11.58
N ILE A 250 0.17 18.86 -11.16
CA ILE A 250 -0.06 20.30 -11.36
C ILE A 250 0.97 20.88 -12.34
N THR A 251 2.24 20.53 -12.15
CA THR A 251 3.36 20.97 -12.96
C THR A 251 4.08 19.77 -13.55
N ASP A 252 4.48 19.84 -14.82
CA ASP A 252 5.18 18.75 -15.50
C ASP A 252 6.69 18.73 -15.17
N THR A 253 7.01 18.57 -13.88
CA THR A 253 8.38 18.52 -13.37
C THR A 253 8.62 17.21 -12.65
N ALA A 254 9.66 16.47 -13.04
CA ALA A 254 10.06 15.24 -12.37
C ALA A 254 10.52 15.52 -10.93
N LEU A 255 10.16 14.63 -10.00
CA LEU A 255 10.41 14.79 -8.57
C LEU A 255 11.35 13.69 -8.09
N PRO A 256 12.63 14.00 -7.77
CA PRO A 256 13.56 12.99 -7.27
C PRO A 256 13.17 12.48 -5.89
N ILE A 257 13.28 11.17 -5.69
CA ILE A 257 13.35 10.50 -4.39
C ILE A 257 14.70 9.84 -4.30
N ARG A 258 15.42 10.10 -3.19
CA ARG A 258 16.80 9.66 -2.99
C ARG A 258 16.91 8.90 -1.68
N VAL A 259 17.80 7.93 -1.65
CA VAL A 259 18.22 7.28 -0.40
C VAL A 259 19.72 7.06 -0.41
N ALA A 260 20.37 7.33 0.72
CA ALA A 260 21.66 6.79 1.07
C ALA A 260 21.48 5.75 2.18
N LEU A 261 21.84 4.51 1.89
CA LEU A 261 21.89 3.40 2.85
C LEU A 261 23.29 3.31 3.43
N GLU A 262 23.42 3.34 4.74
CA GLU A 262 24.69 3.15 5.44
C GLU A 262 24.58 2.01 6.45
N VAL A 263 25.42 0.98 6.28
CA VAL A 263 25.54 -0.15 7.20
C VAL A 263 26.80 0.08 8.06
N SER A 264 26.62 0.01 9.37
CA SER A 264 27.71 0.05 10.34
C SER A 264 27.47 -0.96 11.45
N GLY A 265 28.14 -2.11 11.37
CA GLY A 265 27.94 -3.23 12.28
C GLY A 265 26.51 -3.74 12.22
N ASP A 266 25.77 -3.60 13.31
CA ASP A 266 24.37 -4.07 13.44
C ASP A 266 23.33 -2.95 13.26
N ARG A 267 23.73 -1.82 12.67
CA ARG A 267 22.87 -0.66 12.41
C ARG A 267 22.78 -0.34 10.92
N LEU A 268 21.57 0.00 10.49
CA LEU A 268 21.26 0.42 9.13
C LEU A 268 20.65 1.83 9.17
N ALA A 269 21.33 2.81 8.60
CA ALA A 269 20.81 4.16 8.43
C ALA A 269 20.29 4.36 7.01
N LEU A 270 19.11 4.98 6.89
CA LEU A 270 18.47 5.37 5.64
C LEU A 270 18.28 6.89 5.64
N ASP A 271 19.03 7.59 4.80
CA ASP A 271 18.99 9.04 4.67
C ASP A 271 18.36 9.46 3.34
N PHE A 272 17.21 10.14 3.42
CA PHE A 272 16.45 10.61 2.27
C PHE A 272 16.80 12.06 1.85
N THR A 273 17.89 12.62 2.38
CA THR A 273 18.40 13.94 2.01
C THR A 273 18.58 14.10 0.50
N GLY A 274 18.06 15.22 -0.03
CA GLY A 274 18.04 15.50 -1.47
C GLY A 274 16.78 15.04 -2.20
N THR A 275 15.85 14.37 -1.51
CA THR A 275 14.48 14.16 -2.02
C THR A 275 13.76 15.51 -2.24
N ALA A 276 12.89 15.57 -3.25
CA ALA A 276 12.15 16.77 -3.59
C ALA A 276 11.33 17.35 -2.41
N GLY A 277 11.19 18.67 -2.43
CA GLY A 277 10.35 19.44 -1.51
C GLY A 277 8.87 19.04 -1.60
N ALA A 278 8.08 19.39 -0.59
CA ALA A 278 6.63 19.24 -0.64
C ALA A 278 6.07 19.91 -1.90
N THR A 279 5.16 19.20 -2.57
CA THR A 279 4.60 19.61 -3.86
C THR A 279 3.21 20.20 -3.69
N ALA A 280 2.79 21.00 -4.68
CA ALA A 280 1.41 21.48 -4.72
C ALA A 280 0.45 20.31 -4.92
N GLY A 281 0.78 19.39 -5.82
CA GLY A 281 -0.08 18.25 -6.13
C GLY A 281 0.00 17.07 -5.14
N PRO A 282 -0.90 16.08 -5.28
CA PRO A 282 -1.25 15.07 -4.27
C PRO A 282 -0.28 13.89 -4.15
N VAL A 283 0.99 14.05 -4.53
CA VAL A 283 2.03 13.00 -4.36
C VAL A 283 2.78 13.13 -3.03
N ASN A 284 2.36 14.01 -2.14
CA ASN A 284 2.94 14.13 -0.82
C ASN A 284 2.53 12.97 0.09
N ILE A 285 3.36 12.68 1.09
CA ILE A 285 3.06 11.75 2.18
C ILE A 285 3.43 12.36 3.53
N SER A 286 2.80 11.85 4.58
CA SER A 286 3.16 12.19 5.96
C SER A 286 4.46 11.50 6.38
N TYR A 287 5.14 12.06 7.39
CA TYR A 287 6.32 11.45 7.98
C TYR A 287 6.05 10.02 8.46
N GLY A 288 4.88 9.77 9.08
CA GLY A 288 4.50 8.44 9.55
C GLY A 288 4.40 7.42 8.40
N THR A 289 3.89 7.84 7.25
CA THR A 289 3.82 7.01 6.03
C THR A 289 5.21 6.71 5.47
N ALA A 290 6.12 7.69 5.48
CA ALA A 290 7.50 7.47 5.04
C ALA A 290 8.25 6.46 5.95
N VAL A 291 8.07 6.56 7.28
CA VAL A 291 8.64 5.58 8.23
C VAL A 291 8.04 4.18 8.03
N ALA A 292 6.72 4.10 7.80
CA ALA A 292 6.05 2.83 7.50
C ALA A 292 6.54 2.22 6.19
N CYS A 293 6.83 3.04 5.19
CA CYS A 293 7.42 2.59 3.93
C CYS A 293 8.80 1.95 4.13
N VAL A 294 9.67 2.55 4.96
CA VAL A 294 10.96 1.94 5.34
C VAL A 294 10.73 0.57 5.99
N TYR A 295 9.79 0.47 6.93
CA TYR A 295 9.44 -0.80 7.57
C TYR A 295 9.08 -1.89 6.55
N VAL A 296 8.21 -1.56 5.59
CA VAL A 296 7.79 -2.47 4.52
C VAL A 296 8.97 -2.89 3.66
N ALA A 297 9.83 -1.96 3.26
CA ALA A 297 11.01 -2.27 2.45
C ALA A 297 11.96 -3.24 3.19
N ILE A 298 12.23 -2.98 4.47
CA ILE A 298 13.07 -3.86 5.30
C ILE A 298 12.47 -5.25 5.46
N LYS A 299 11.14 -5.36 5.59
CA LYS A 299 10.46 -6.66 5.62
C LYS A 299 10.51 -7.42 4.30
N HIS A 300 10.71 -6.75 3.16
CA HIS A 300 10.95 -7.41 1.88
C HIS A 300 12.39 -7.90 1.75
N VAL A 301 13.36 -7.08 2.17
CA VAL A 301 14.78 -7.47 2.17
C VAL A 301 15.03 -8.62 3.15
N PHE A 302 14.37 -8.59 4.31
CA PHE A 302 14.50 -9.61 5.36
C PHE A 302 13.13 -10.24 5.69
N PRO A 303 12.63 -11.15 4.84
CA PRO A 303 11.28 -11.71 4.97
C PRO A 303 11.07 -12.48 6.28
N GLY A 304 12.14 -13.04 6.86
CA GLY A 304 12.12 -13.78 8.12
C GLY A 304 11.89 -12.94 9.39
N LEU A 305 11.96 -11.60 9.30
CA LEU A 305 11.78 -10.74 10.48
C LEU A 305 10.31 -10.72 10.97
N PRO A 306 10.04 -10.68 12.28
CA PRO A 306 8.67 -10.58 12.79
C PRO A 306 7.98 -9.25 12.45
N ALA A 307 6.65 -9.25 12.37
CA ALA A 307 5.85 -8.07 12.06
C ALA A 307 5.55 -7.18 13.31
N ASN A 308 6.58 -6.65 14.00
CA ASN A 308 6.41 -5.73 15.12
C ASN A 308 7.46 -4.61 15.17
N ALA A 309 7.27 -3.64 16.07
CA ALA A 309 8.11 -2.45 16.19
C ALA A 309 9.58 -2.72 16.58
N GLY A 310 9.91 -3.89 17.13
CA GLY A 310 11.28 -4.28 17.46
C GLY A 310 12.23 -4.25 16.26
N VAL A 311 11.71 -4.55 15.06
CA VAL A 311 12.47 -4.50 13.79
C VAL A 311 12.98 -3.10 13.46
N MET A 312 12.33 -2.04 13.96
CA MET A 312 12.72 -0.65 13.67
C MET A 312 13.83 -0.12 14.58
N ARG A 313 14.05 -0.74 15.75
CA ARG A 313 15.02 -0.27 16.76
C ARG A 313 16.48 -0.19 16.26
N PRO A 314 16.99 -1.07 15.38
CA PRO A 314 18.34 -0.91 14.82
C PRO A 314 18.42 0.06 13.63
N LEU A 315 17.29 0.61 13.18
CA LEU A 315 17.25 1.49 12.02
C LEU A 315 17.39 2.97 12.41
N GLY A 316 18.18 3.72 11.65
CA GLY A 316 18.19 5.18 11.66
C GLY A 316 17.47 5.71 10.42
N ILE A 317 16.50 6.60 10.58
CA ILE A 317 15.73 7.15 9.44
C ILE A 317 15.83 8.67 9.47
N THR A 318 16.42 9.24 8.42
CA THR A 318 16.50 10.69 8.21
C THR A 318 15.60 11.07 7.05
N ILE A 319 14.53 11.82 7.35
CA ILE A 319 13.62 12.38 6.34
C ILE A 319 13.77 13.90 6.40
N PRO A 320 14.05 14.59 5.27
CA PRO A 320 14.21 16.04 5.29
C PRO A 320 12.90 16.76 5.61
N ASP A 321 12.95 17.70 6.55
CA ASP A 321 11.83 18.57 6.87
C ASP A 321 11.37 19.35 5.62
N GLY A 322 10.05 19.43 5.42
CA GLY A 322 9.47 20.12 4.26
C GLY A 322 9.67 19.40 2.91
N SER A 323 10.21 18.18 2.90
CA SER A 323 10.15 17.31 1.72
C SER A 323 8.75 16.76 1.49
N LEU A 324 8.50 16.23 0.30
CA LEU A 324 7.25 15.51 0.00
C LEU A 324 7.06 14.25 0.86
N LEU A 325 8.11 13.79 1.57
CA LEU A 325 8.07 12.65 2.49
C LEU A 325 7.66 13.02 3.93
N ALA A 326 7.60 14.32 4.23
CA ALA A 326 7.20 14.85 5.55
C ALA A 326 6.29 16.07 5.40
N ALA A 327 5.36 15.98 4.46
CA ALA A 327 4.45 17.07 4.16
C ALA A 327 3.54 17.39 5.35
N GLN A 328 3.26 18.68 5.51
CA GLN A 328 2.46 19.20 6.61
C GLN A 328 1.06 19.53 6.14
N PHE A 329 0.09 19.47 7.06
CA PHE A 329 -1.27 19.91 6.79
C PHE A 329 -1.26 21.37 6.29
N PRO A 330 -2.02 21.75 5.24
CA PRO A 330 -3.05 20.96 4.54
C PRO A 330 -2.60 20.38 3.18
N ALA A 331 -1.34 19.95 3.04
CA ALA A 331 -0.86 19.36 1.79
C ALA A 331 -1.71 18.14 1.36
N PRO A 332 -1.99 17.96 0.06
CA PRO A 332 -2.75 16.82 -0.44
C PRO A 332 -1.90 15.54 -0.45
N THR A 333 -2.50 14.41 -0.06
CA THR A 333 -1.82 13.11 0.17
C THR A 333 -2.48 11.91 -0.51
N GLY A 334 -3.50 12.13 -1.35
CA GLY A 334 -4.31 11.08 -1.97
C GLY A 334 -3.55 10.17 -2.94
N GLY A 335 -2.40 10.62 -3.46
CA GLY A 335 -1.49 9.84 -4.29
C GLY A 335 -0.36 9.16 -3.54
N TYR A 336 -0.47 8.98 -2.22
CA TYR A 336 0.62 8.47 -1.38
C TYR A 336 1.23 7.15 -1.88
N THR A 337 0.41 6.27 -2.46
CA THR A 337 0.79 4.95 -2.98
C THR A 337 1.90 5.04 -4.01
N GLU A 338 1.85 6.06 -4.85
CA GLU A 338 2.83 6.31 -5.91
C GLU A 338 4.21 6.67 -5.32
N THR A 339 4.21 7.47 -4.26
CA THR A 339 5.42 7.92 -3.55
C THR A 339 6.05 6.81 -2.72
N ILE A 340 5.25 6.04 -1.97
CA ILE A 340 5.79 4.93 -1.16
C ILE A 340 6.35 3.81 -2.03
N LEU A 341 5.76 3.54 -3.20
CA LEU A 341 6.33 2.59 -4.15
C LEU A 341 7.70 3.02 -4.62
N ARG A 342 7.82 4.31 -4.96
CA ARG A 342 9.08 4.90 -5.40
C ARG A 342 10.15 4.89 -4.29
N MET A 343 9.75 5.10 -3.04
CA MET A 343 10.64 4.94 -1.88
C MET A 343 11.15 3.50 -1.71
N ILE A 344 10.27 2.49 -1.83
CA ILE A 344 10.68 1.08 -1.77
C ILE A 344 11.68 0.76 -2.89
N ASP A 345 11.38 1.23 -4.11
CA ASP A 345 12.22 0.98 -5.28
C ASP A 345 13.64 1.56 -5.12
N VAL A 346 13.79 2.76 -4.54
CA VAL A 346 15.15 3.30 -4.28
C VAL A 346 15.87 2.55 -3.15
N ILE A 347 15.15 2.07 -2.12
CA ILE A 347 15.74 1.24 -1.07
C ILE A 347 16.24 -0.09 -1.67
N PHE A 348 15.44 -0.74 -2.52
CA PHE A 348 15.85 -1.97 -3.21
C PHE A 348 17.03 -1.72 -4.14
N SER A 349 17.01 -0.63 -4.90
CA SER A 349 18.10 -0.26 -5.80
C SER A 349 19.42 0.03 -5.07
N ALA A 350 19.37 0.64 -3.89
CA ALA A 350 20.56 0.84 -3.06
C ALA A 350 21.02 -0.46 -2.39
N MET A 351 20.10 -1.27 -1.88
CA MET A 351 20.40 -2.57 -1.26
C MET A 351 21.00 -3.55 -2.28
N ALA A 352 20.55 -3.52 -3.54
CA ALA A 352 21.08 -4.35 -4.62
C ALA A 352 22.56 -4.09 -4.94
N GLN A 353 23.08 -2.92 -4.56
CA GLN A 353 24.51 -2.62 -4.67
C GLN A 353 25.32 -3.21 -3.52
N ALA A 354 24.70 -3.44 -2.36
CA ALA A 354 25.33 -4.02 -1.17
C ALA A 354 25.25 -5.55 -1.16
N ALA A 355 24.05 -6.08 -1.40
CA ALA A 355 23.72 -7.50 -1.31
C ALA A 355 22.66 -7.86 -2.38
N PRO A 356 23.04 -7.97 -3.67
CA PRO A 356 22.11 -8.28 -4.76
C PRO A 356 21.38 -9.61 -4.58
N GLU A 357 21.94 -10.55 -3.83
CA GLU A 357 21.40 -11.90 -3.60
C GLU A 357 20.19 -11.96 -2.67
N ILE A 358 19.91 -10.90 -1.90
CA ILE A 358 18.77 -10.86 -0.95
C ILE A 358 17.67 -9.87 -1.36
N VAL A 359 17.75 -9.31 -2.57
CA VAL A 359 16.82 -8.28 -3.04
C VAL A 359 16.26 -8.62 -4.41
N VAL A 360 15.10 -8.05 -4.70
CA VAL A 360 14.43 -8.15 -6.00
C VAL A 360 14.63 -6.86 -6.79
N ALA A 361 14.57 -6.94 -8.12
CA ALA A 361 14.51 -5.74 -8.95
C ALA A 361 13.24 -4.92 -8.67
N ASN A 362 13.17 -3.69 -9.20
CA ASN A 362 12.01 -2.84 -8.94
C ASN A 362 10.75 -3.44 -9.55
N ALA A 363 9.65 -3.37 -8.81
CA ALA A 363 8.34 -3.76 -9.32
C ALA A 363 7.77 -2.67 -10.24
N TYR A 364 6.64 -2.95 -10.87
CA TYR A 364 5.93 -2.04 -11.77
C TYR A 364 5.68 -0.62 -11.22
N GLY A 365 5.64 -0.45 -9.90
CA GLY A 365 5.89 0.85 -9.25
C GLY A 365 4.83 1.93 -9.46
N THR A 366 3.57 1.55 -9.72
CA THR A 366 2.40 2.44 -9.70
C THR A 366 1.12 1.66 -9.47
N ILE A 367 0.12 2.14 -8.73
CA ILE A 367 -1.13 1.37 -8.58
C ILE A 367 -2.16 1.64 -9.69
N ASN A 368 -1.93 2.67 -10.52
CA ASN A 368 -2.88 3.13 -11.53
C ASN A 368 -4.31 3.24 -10.97
N ALA A 369 -4.48 4.06 -9.94
CA ALA A 369 -5.77 4.36 -9.36
C ALA A 369 -6.70 4.94 -10.44
N LEU A 370 -7.73 4.18 -10.80
CA LEU A 370 -8.67 4.53 -11.86
C LEU A 370 -10.08 4.51 -11.29
N SER A 371 -10.73 5.66 -11.37
CA SER A 371 -12.12 5.83 -10.97
C SER A 371 -12.99 6.13 -12.19
N LEU A 372 -14.14 5.47 -12.29
CA LEU A 372 -15.21 5.78 -13.23
C LEU A 372 -16.47 6.08 -12.43
N ALA A 373 -17.15 7.17 -12.74
CA ALA A 373 -18.36 7.55 -12.02
C ALA A 373 -19.42 8.15 -12.94
N GLY A 374 -20.68 7.86 -12.63
CA GLY A 374 -21.82 8.30 -13.41
C GLY A 374 -23.14 8.11 -12.68
N HIS A 375 -24.23 8.18 -13.43
CA HIS A 375 -25.57 7.86 -12.94
C HIS A 375 -26.19 6.78 -13.81
N ARG A 376 -26.94 5.88 -13.18
CA ARG A 376 -27.78 4.90 -13.88
C ARG A 376 -29.01 5.61 -14.48
N ALA A 377 -29.71 4.92 -15.38
CA ALA A 377 -30.96 5.42 -15.97
C ALA A 377 -32.05 5.79 -14.93
N ASP A 378 -32.03 5.18 -13.74
CA ASP A 378 -32.95 5.49 -12.63
C ASP A 378 -32.47 6.64 -11.72
N GLY A 379 -31.37 7.32 -12.10
CA GLY A 379 -30.79 8.44 -11.37
C GLY A 379 -29.88 8.05 -10.21
N ARG A 380 -29.74 6.76 -9.87
CA ARG A 380 -28.79 6.33 -8.83
C ARG A 380 -27.35 6.57 -9.28
N ARG A 381 -26.56 7.22 -8.43
CA ARG A 381 -25.12 7.38 -8.64
C ARG A 381 -24.40 6.05 -8.46
N TRP A 382 -23.35 5.85 -9.25
CA TRP A 382 -22.37 4.79 -9.05
C TRP A 382 -20.96 5.38 -9.15
N VAL A 383 -20.05 4.77 -8.41
CA VAL A 383 -18.61 5.08 -8.40
C VAL A 383 -17.92 3.74 -8.45
N MET A 384 -17.12 3.50 -9.47
CA MET A 384 -16.20 2.37 -9.54
C MET A 384 -14.81 2.90 -9.27
N PHE A 385 -14.13 2.34 -8.27
CA PHE A 385 -12.70 2.51 -8.09
C PHE A 385 -12.02 1.15 -8.22
N SER A 386 -10.91 1.11 -8.94
CA SER A 386 -10.01 -0.03 -8.95
C SER A 386 -8.57 0.44 -9.10
N PHE A 387 -7.65 -0.42 -8.66
CA PHE A 387 -6.23 -0.31 -8.90
C PHE A 387 -5.80 -1.46 -9.81
N TYR A 388 -4.72 -1.26 -10.56
CA TYR A 388 -4.29 -2.18 -11.61
C TYR A 388 -2.81 -2.51 -11.46
N GLY A 389 -2.57 -3.78 -11.14
CA GLY A 389 -1.24 -4.35 -10.92
C GLY A 389 -0.38 -4.46 -12.19
N GLY A 390 0.87 -4.83 -11.99
CA GLY A 390 1.88 -5.00 -13.03
C GLY A 390 2.92 -6.04 -12.65
N GLY A 391 4.05 -6.07 -13.35
CA GLY A 391 5.08 -7.08 -13.08
C GLY A 391 5.90 -6.81 -11.81
N HIS A 392 6.29 -7.86 -11.09
CA HIS A 392 7.31 -7.79 -10.03
C HIS A 392 8.72 -7.88 -10.61
N GLY A 393 9.72 -7.40 -9.89
CA GLY A 393 11.12 -7.54 -10.32
C GLY A 393 11.61 -8.99 -10.31
N GLY A 394 12.56 -9.31 -11.18
CA GLY A 394 13.32 -10.56 -11.10
C GLY A 394 14.22 -10.59 -9.88
N SER A 395 14.66 -11.78 -9.48
CA SER A 395 15.60 -11.99 -8.37
C SER A 395 16.67 -13.01 -8.73
N ILE A 396 17.60 -13.28 -7.82
CA ILE A 396 18.56 -14.38 -7.99
C ILE A 396 17.88 -15.75 -8.07
N ASP A 397 16.70 -15.91 -7.47
CA ASP A 397 15.97 -17.18 -7.41
C ASP A 397 15.13 -17.45 -8.66
N GLY A 398 14.73 -16.41 -9.40
CA GLY A 398 13.91 -16.61 -10.59
C GLY A 398 13.28 -15.37 -11.19
N ASP A 399 12.45 -15.60 -12.21
CA ASP A 399 11.71 -14.57 -12.91
C ASP A 399 10.68 -13.91 -11.98
N GLY A 400 10.43 -12.62 -12.18
CA GLY A 400 9.43 -11.89 -11.42
C GLY A 400 8.00 -12.38 -11.70
N LEU A 401 7.13 -12.22 -10.71
CA LEU A 401 5.71 -12.54 -10.83
C LEU A 401 5.03 -11.64 -11.87
N ASN A 402 4.36 -12.25 -12.85
CA ASN A 402 3.56 -11.51 -13.83
C ASN A 402 2.28 -10.99 -13.16
N HIS A 403 1.91 -9.75 -13.44
CA HIS A 403 0.63 -9.17 -13.00
C HIS A 403 0.37 -9.36 -11.49
N GLY A 404 1.40 -9.05 -10.70
CA GLY A 404 1.34 -9.03 -9.24
C GLY A 404 0.71 -7.76 -8.69
N ASN A 405 0.49 -7.77 -7.37
CA ASN A 405 0.07 -6.59 -6.63
C ASN A 405 1.25 -5.70 -6.24
N ALA A 406 1.00 -4.53 -5.67
CA ALA A 406 2.06 -3.61 -5.28
C ALA A 406 2.86 -4.18 -4.09
N PRO A 407 4.21 -4.07 -4.02
CA PRO A 407 5.00 -4.48 -2.84
C PRO A 407 4.61 -3.83 -1.51
N ILE A 408 3.66 -2.89 -1.51
CA ILE A 408 3.09 -2.25 -0.32
C ILE A 408 1.88 -3.00 0.26
N SER A 409 1.40 -4.03 -0.44
CA SER A 409 0.06 -4.55 -0.27
C SER A 409 -0.01 -6.07 -0.42
N THR A 410 -0.98 -6.68 0.23
CA THR A 410 -1.47 -8.06 -0.01
C THR A 410 -2.81 -8.04 -0.75
N ALA A 411 -3.27 -6.86 -1.16
CA ALA A 411 -4.57 -6.67 -1.77
C ALA A 411 -4.68 -7.42 -3.09
N THR A 412 -5.87 -7.93 -3.35
CA THR A 412 -6.19 -8.60 -4.62
C THR A 412 -6.96 -7.65 -5.53
N ILE A 413 -6.82 -7.80 -6.84
CA ILE A 413 -7.67 -7.05 -7.77
C ILE A 413 -9.06 -7.71 -7.74
N PRO A 414 -10.16 -6.95 -7.56
CA PRO A 414 -11.50 -7.52 -7.57
C PRO A 414 -11.76 -8.31 -8.86
N PRO A 415 -12.44 -9.46 -8.81
CA PRO A 415 -12.73 -10.26 -9.99
C PRO A 415 -13.52 -9.46 -11.05
N VAL A 416 -13.21 -9.70 -12.33
CA VAL A 416 -13.86 -8.99 -13.46
C VAL A 416 -15.38 -9.12 -13.42
N GLU A 417 -15.90 -10.30 -13.09
CA GLU A 417 -17.34 -10.56 -12.99
C GLU A 417 -18.02 -9.72 -11.90
N ILE A 418 -17.32 -9.47 -10.79
CA ILE A 418 -17.82 -8.63 -9.69
C ILE A 418 -17.86 -7.17 -10.16
N LEU A 419 -16.81 -6.70 -10.84
CA LEU A 419 -16.75 -5.33 -11.37
C LEU A 419 -17.85 -5.07 -12.42
N GLU A 420 -18.05 -5.99 -13.38
CA GLU A 420 -19.10 -5.87 -14.41
C GLU A 420 -20.52 -6.03 -13.85
N ALA A 421 -20.69 -6.83 -12.79
CA ALA A 421 -21.98 -6.95 -12.11
C ALA A 421 -22.33 -5.68 -11.31
N ALA A 422 -21.33 -5.09 -10.64
CA ALA A 422 -21.54 -3.93 -9.77
C ALA A 422 -21.63 -2.61 -10.55
N TYR A 423 -20.91 -2.49 -11.67
CA TYR A 423 -20.72 -1.24 -12.40
C TYR A 423 -21.07 -1.39 -13.88
N PRO A 424 -21.57 -0.33 -14.55
CA PRO A 424 -21.98 -0.42 -15.93
C PRO A 424 -20.78 -0.26 -16.88
N VAL A 425 -19.86 -1.22 -16.79
CA VAL A 425 -18.65 -1.30 -17.60
C VAL A 425 -18.51 -2.71 -18.18
N MET A 426 -17.70 -2.84 -19.23
CA MET A 426 -17.35 -4.12 -19.84
C MET A 426 -15.85 -4.17 -20.09
N PHE A 427 -15.17 -5.21 -19.62
CA PHE A 427 -13.77 -5.45 -19.89
C PHE A 427 -13.63 -6.11 -21.27
N ARG A 428 -13.21 -5.33 -22.26
CA ARG A 428 -12.91 -5.81 -23.62
C ARG A 428 -11.59 -6.57 -23.69
N GLN A 429 -10.66 -6.23 -22.79
CA GLN A 429 -9.39 -6.93 -22.67
C GLN A 429 -8.93 -6.89 -21.22
N TRP A 430 -8.49 -8.05 -20.72
CA TRP A 430 -7.61 -8.20 -19.57
C TRP A 430 -6.61 -9.29 -19.93
N ALA A 431 -5.37 -8.90 -20.22
CA ALA A 431 -4.32 -9.83 -20.68
C ALA A 431 -2.95 -9.42 -20.16
N LEU A 432 -2.01 -10.36 -20.09
CA LEU A 432 -0.60 -10.03 -19.90
C LEU A 432 -0.11 -9.15 -21.06
N ARG A 433 0.82 -8.23 -20.77
CA ARG A 433 1.41 -7.31 -21.73
C ARG A 433 2.74 -7.88 -22.23
N PRO A 434 2.84 -8.40 -23.47
CA PRO A 434 4.09 -8.90 -24.01
C PRO A 434 5.17 -7.80 -24.04
N ASP A 435 6.44 -8.19 -23.93
CA ASP A 435 7.61 -7.30 -23.97
C ASP A 435 7.64 -6.23 -22.86
N SER A 436 6.84 -6.38 -21.80
CA SER A 436 6.77 -5.39 -20.73
C SER A 436 7.76 -5.61 -19.59
N ALA A 437 8.26 -6.83 -19.44
CA ALA A 437 9.23 -7.20 -18.41
C ALA A 437 10.64 -6.70 -18.77
N GLY A 438 11.37 -6.23 -17.77
CA GLY A 438 12.80 -5.97 -17.89
C GLY A 438 13.58 -7.25 -18.15
N ALA A 439 14.48 -7.20 -19.13
CA ALA A 439 15.29 -8.35 -19.52
C ALA A 439 16.37 -8.64 -18.46
N GLY A 440 16.72 -9.90 -18.28
CA GLY A 440 17.82 -10.31 -17.41
C GLY A 440 18.04 -11.81 -17.48
N THR A 441 19.06 -12.32 -16.77
CA THR A 441 19.20 -13.77 -16.51
C THR A 441 17.86 -14.30 -16.00
N HIS A 442 17.27 -13.55 -15.06
CA HIS A 442 15.89 -13.65 -14.67
C HIS A 442 15.14 -12.39 -15.08
N ARG A 443 14.11 -12.55 -15.90
CA ARG A 443 13.32 -11.41 -16.36
C ARG A 443 12.44 -10.90 -15.22
N GLY A 444 12.02 -9.65 -15.32
CA GLY A 444 10.89 -9.19 -14.53
C GLY A 444 9.60 -9.93 -14.89
N GLY A 445 8.58 -9.71 -14.08
CA GLY A 445 7.21 -10.06 -14.39
C GLY A 445 6.64 -9.16 -15.47
N LEU A 446 5.68 -9.67 -16.23
CA LEU A 446 4.94 -8.89 -17.20
C LEU A 446 3.90 -8.00 -16.51
N GLY A 447 3.68 -6.82 -17.08
CA GLY A 447 2.51 -6.01 -16.82
C GLY A 447 1.25 -6.60 -17.47
N ALA A 448 0.18 -5.81 -17.47
CA ALA A 448 -1.10 -6.18 -18.04
C ALA A 448 -1.68 -5.08 -18.94
N ILE A 449 -2.61 -5.49 -19.80
CA ILE A 449 -3.41 -4.62 -20.65
C ILE A 449 -4.85 -4.74 -20.19
N TYR A 450 -5.46 -3.61 -19.86
CA TYR A 450 -6.87 -3.47 -19.54
C TYR A 450 -7.53 -2.56 -20.56
N GLU A 451 -8.65 -2.99 -21.14
CA GLU A 451 -9.51 -2.16 -21.96
C GLU A 451 -10.93 -2.22 -21.41
N ILE A 452 -11.46 -1.08 -20.98
CA ILE A 452 -12.73 -0.99 -20.25
C ILE A 452 -13.66 -0.06 -21.04
N GLU A 453 -14.80 -0.60 -21.45
CA GLU A 453 -15.87 0.10 -22.16
C GLU A 453 -16.93 0.59 -21.17
N LEU A 454 -17.46 1.80 -21.41
CA LEU A 454 -18.62 2.32 -20.70
C LEU A 454 -19.94 1.80 -21.29
N LEU A 455 -20.83 1.30 -20.43
CA LEU A 455 -22.18 0.83 -20.82
C LEU A 455 -23.31 1.83 -20.48
N GLU A 456 -23.07 2.85 -19.67
CA GLU A 456 -24.04 3.95 -19.47
C GLU A 456 -23.96 5.02 -20.56
N GLU A 457 -24.95 5.90 -20.62
CA GLU A 457 -24.97 7.04 -21.55
C GLU A 457 -23.73 7.93 -21.41
N SER A 458 -23.32 8.23 -20.17
CA SER A 458 -22.13 9.02 -19.88
C SER A 458 -21.50 8.68 -18.53
N ALA A 459 -20.18 8.87 -18.43
CA ALA A 459 -19.44 8.82 -17.17
C ALA A 459 -18.22 9.75 -17.22
N GLN A 460 -17.67 10.03 -16.05
CA GLN A 460 -16.38 10.69 -15.88
C GLN A 460 -15.34 9.67 -15.42
N VAL A 461 -14.12 9.82 -15.95
CA VAL A 461 -12.95 9.02 -15.58
C VAL A 461 -11.89 9.91 -14.94
N PHE A 462 -11.26 9.34 -13.91
CA PHE A 462 -10.18 9.96 -13.14
C PHE A 462 -9.05 8.94 -13.07
N LEU A 463 -7.86 9.33 -13.52
CA LEU A 463 -6.67 8.48 -13.48
C LEU A 463 -5.59 9.16 -12.65
N PHE A 464 -5.09 8.42 -11.68
CA PHE A 464 -3.88 8.73 -10.97
C PHE A 464 -2.89 7.57 -11.14
N GLY A 465 -1.91 7.76 -12.01
CA GLY A 465 -0.83 6.82 -12.21
C GLY A 465 0.54 7.50 -12.29
N GLU A 466 1.55 6.65 -12.40
CA GLU A 466 2.97 6.97 -12.46
C GLU A 466 3.67 6.10 -13.51
N ARG A 467 5.01 6.17 -13.57
CA ARG A 467 5.87 5.33 -14.42
C ARG A 467 5.61 5.52 -15.91
N GLY A 468 5.03 6.65 -16.30
CA GLY A 468 4.83 7.07 -17.68
C GLY A 468 6.07 7.72 -18.29
N ARG A 469 7.03 8.19 -17.47
CA ARG A 469 8.30 8.79 -17.93
C ARG A 469 9.54 8.02 -17.47
N TYR A 470 9.51 7.47 -16.26
CA TYR A 470 10.65 6.75 -15.67
C TYR A 470 10.31 5.27 -15.44
N PRO A 471 11.03 4.32 -16.05
CA PRO A 471 10.68 2.90 -15.96
C PRO A 471 11.09 2.27 -14.63
N PRO A 472 10.44 1.18 -14.20
CA PRO A 472 10.98 0.29 -13.18
C PRO A 472 12.36 -0.22 -13.57
N ARG A 473 13.32 -0.14 -12.64
CA ARG A 473 14.73 -0.45 -12.93
C ARG A 473 15.07 -1.92 -12.72
N GLY A 474 15.95 -2.42 -13.59
CA GLY A 474 16.65 -3.67 -13.36
C GLY A 474 17.75 -3.54 -12.30
N VAL A 475 18.23 -4.67 -11.79
CA VAL A 475 19.33 -4.75 -10.81
C VAL A 475 20.36 -5.80 -11.23
N ALA A 476 21.58 -5.71 -10.66
CA ALA A 476 22.67 -6.64 -10.94
C ALA A 476 22.98 -6.83 -12.45
N GLY A 477 22.77 -5.79 -13.26
CA GLY A 477 22.97 -5.83 -14.72
C GLY A 477 21.72 -6.17 -15.54
N GLY A 478 20.56 -6.35 -14.91
CA GLY A 478 19.27 -6.48 -15.59
C GLY A 478 18.79 -5.17 -16.18
N GLY A 479 17.95 -5.27 -17.21
CA GLY A 479 17.33 -4.15 -17.92
C GLY A 479 16.04 -3.66 -17.28
N ASP A 480 15.69 -2.42 -17.65
CA ASP A 480 14.48 -1.74 -17.19
C ASP A 480 13.21 -2.29 -17.84
N ALA A 481 12.09 -2.15 -17.15
CA ALA A 481 10.77 -2.58 -17.65
C ALA A 481 10.14 -1.54 -18.59
N ALA A 482 9.06 -1.94 -19.27
CA ALA A 482 8.30 -1.01 -20.10
C ALA A 482 7.54 0.02 -19.26
N LEU A 483 7.43 1.25 -19.78
CA LEU A 483 6.65 2.33 -19.17
C LEU A 483 5.15 2.05 -19.14
N ASN A 484 4.49 2.69 -18.18
CA ASN A 484 3.04 2.78 -18.08
C ASN A 484 2.48 3.58 -19.25
N ARG A 485 1.34 3.16 -19.82
CA ARG A 485 0.64 3.94 -20.84
C ARG A 485 -0.86 3.92 -20.58
N PHE A 486 -1.47 5.10 -20.63
CA PHE A 486 -2.90 5.25 -20.57
C PHE A 486 -3.43 5.97 -21.80
N GLY A 487 -4.57 5.52 -22.30
CA GLY A 487 -5.34 6.20 -23.33
C GLY A 487 -6.84 6.15 -23.07
N TYR A 488 -7.55 7.10 -23.65
CA TYR A 488 -9.01 7.17 -23.61
C TYR A 488 -9.58 7.54 -24.98
N GLU A 489 -10.75 7.03 -25.30
CA GLU A 489 -11.42 7.22 -26.58
C GLU A 489 -12.48 8.32 -26.48
N ASN A 490 -12.47 9.29 -27.39
CA ASN A 490 -13.57 10.22 -27.60
C ASN A 490 -13.87 10.34 -29.10
N ASP A 491 -15.15 10.15 -29.46
CA ASP A 491 -15.63 10.23 -30.84
C ASP A 491 -14.79 9.37 -31.83
N GLY A 492 -14.35 8.19 -31.37
CA GLY A 492 -13.53 7.25 -32.14
C GLY A 492 -12.04 7.58 -32.22
N ILE A 493 -11.58 8.60 -31.48
CA ILE A 493 -10.18 9.05 -31.46
C ILE A 493 -9.56 8.71 -30.10
N TRP A 494 -8.36 8.10 -30.12
CA TRP A 494 -7.59 7.83 -28.91
C TRP A 494 -6.72 9.02 -28.50
N HIS A 495 -6.86 9.42 -27.25
CA HIS A 495 -6.11 10.49 -26.60
C HIS A 495 -5.22 9.93 -25.48
N ARG A 496 -4.31 10.77 -24.99
CA ARG A 496 -3.45 10.47 -23.83
C ARG A 496 -3.47 11.64 -22.84
N PRO A 497 -3.28 11.38 -21.54
CA PRO A 497 -3.14 12.44 -20.54
C PRO A 497 -1.96 13.36 -20.87
N PRO A 498 -2.08 14.69 -20.62
CA PRO A 498 -1.00 15.63 -20.84
C PRO A 498 0.18 15.42 -19.89
N LEU A 499 -0.08 14.88 -18.69
CA LEU A 499 0.90 14.59 -17.64
C LEU A 499 1.26 13.10 -17.59
N ALA A 500 1.33 12.46 -18.76
CA ALA A 500 1.56 11.03 -19.01
C ALA A 500 0.47 10.09 -18.48
N SER A 501 0.18 10.13 -17.18
CA SER A 501 -0.69 9.16 -16.48
C SER A 501 -1.51 9.80 -15.34
N LYS A 502 -1.68 11.13 -15.33
CA LYS A 502 -2.53 11.85 -14.37
C LYS A 502 -3.54 12.74 -15.09
N MET A 503 -4.83 12.54 -14.84
CA MET A 503 -5.89 13.36 -15.43
C MET A 503 -7.23 13.19 -14.69
N VAL A 504 -7.98 14.28 -14.58
CA VAL A 504 -9.40 14.27 -14.19
C VAL A 504 -10.29 14.70 -15.36
N GLY A 505 -11.59 14.45 -15.24
CA GLY A 505 -12.58 15.03 -16.15
C GLY A 505 -12.57 14.44 -17.55
N ILE A 506 -12.04 13.22 -17.71
CA ILE A 506 -12.17 12.46 -18.95
C ILE A 506 -13.65 12.07 -19.08
N GLY A 507 -14.37 12.69 -20.02
CA GLY A 507 -15.75 12.31 -20.30
C GLY A 507 -15.79 11.14 -21.26
N LEU A 508 -16.57 10.10 -20.94
CA LEU A 508 -16.88 9.01 -21.87
C LEU A 508 -18.36 8.99 -22.19
N LYS A 509 -18.68 8.63 -23.44
CA LYS A 509 -20.01 8.26 -23.93
C LYS A 509 -20.13 6.74 -24.00
N ARG A 510 -21.36 6.23 -24.05
CA ARG A 510 -21.64 4.80 -24.25
C ARG A 510 -20.81 4.21 -25.39
N GLY A 511 -20.13 3.10 -25.13
CA GLY A 511 -19.29 2.40 -26.10
C GLY A 511 -17.86 2.93 -26.21
N GLU A 512 -17.55 4.11 -25.66
CA GLU A 512 -16.19 4.62 -25.57
C GLU A 512 -15.41 3.93 -24.45
N ARG A 513 -14.09 3.93 -24.59
CA ARG A 513 -13.18 3.07 -23.81
C ARG A 513 -12.02 3.83 -23.19
N VAL A 514 -11.51 3.24 -22.12
CA VAL A 514 -10.16 3.54 -21.61
C VAL A 514 -9.28 2.31 -21.78
N ARG A 515 -7.99 2.55 -22.01
CA ARG A 515 -6.97 1.50 -22.16
C ARG A 515 -5.79 1.82 -21.27
N LEU A 516 -5.43 0.86 -20.42
CA LEU A 516 -4.30 0.93 -19.51
C LEU A 516 -3.32 -0.21 -19.84
N GLU A 517 -2.08 0.14 -20.12
CA GLU A 517 -0.96 -0.79 -20.28
C GLU A 517 0.01 -0.60 -19.12
N THR A 518 -0.03 -1.49 -18.13
CA THR A 518 0.78 -1.35 -16.93
C THR A 518 2.24 -1.73 -17.16
N PRO A 519 3.17 -1.24 -16.32
CA PRO A 519 4.57 -1.62 -16.39
C PRO A 519 4.80 -3.10 -16.06
N GLY A 520 5.87 -3.68 -16.59
CA GLY A 520 6.45 -4.90 -16.02
C GLY A 520 7.34 -4.57 -14.80
N GLY A 521 8.04 -5.57 -14.28
CA GLY A 521 9.12 -5.35 -13.31
C GLY A 521 10.50 -5.35 -13.96
N GLY A 522 11.51 -4.81 -13.27
CA GLY A 522 12.89 -4.83 -13.73
C GLY A 522 13.48 -6.24 -13.82
N GLY A 523 14.48 -6.42 -14.67
CA GLY A 523 15.23 -7.67 -14.77
C GLY A 523 16.31 -7.81 -13.70
N TYR A 524 16.74 -9.05 -13.47
CA TYR A 524 17.87 -9.39 -12.61
C TYR A 524 18.97 -10.10 -13.42
N GLY A 525 20.19 -9.61 -13.29
CA GLY A 525 21.36 -10.19 -13.97
C GLY A 525 21.44 -9.84 -15.46
N PRO A 526 22.58 -10.08 -16.11
CA PRO A 526 22.79 -9.75 -17.53
C PRO A 526 21.83 -10.53 -18.46
N PRO A 527 21.08 -9.86 -19.35
CA PRO A 527 20.15 -10.50 -20.27
C PRO A 527 20.74 -11.62 -21.13
N GLU A 528 21.99 -11.48 -21.57
CA GLU A 528 22.70 -12.46 -22.39
C GLU A 528 23.01 -13.78 -21.67
N ALA A 529 22.92 -13.80 -20.33
CA ALA A 529 23.10 -15.00 -19.53
C ALA A 529 21.81 -15.80 -19.34
N ARG A 530 20.67 -15.34 -19.85
CA ARG A 530 19.42 -16.10 -19.82
C ARG A 530 19.53 -17.33 -20.72
N ASP A 531 19.13 -18.48 -20.18
CA ASP A 531 19.06 -19.74 -20.94
C ASP A 531 18.20 -19.58 -22.21
N PRO A 532 18.77 -19.80 -23.42
CA PRO A 532 18.03 -19.72 -24.68
C PRO A 532 16.75 -20.57 -24.72
N VAL A 533 16.71 -21.70 -24.00
CA VAL A 533 15.50 -22.54 -23.90
C VAL A 533 14.39 -21.82 -23.13
N ARG A 534 14.73 -21.06 -22.09
CA ARG A 534 13.77 -20.24 -21.34
C ARG A 534 13.26 -19.08 -22.19
N VAL A 535 14.13 -18.47 -23.01
CA VAL A 535 13.72 -17.44 -23.97
C VAL A 535 12.74 -18.00 -25.01
N ALA A 536 13.03 -19.17 -25.58
CA ALA A 536 12.12 -19.83 -26.53
C ALA A 536 10.76 -20.14 -25.89
N ARG A 537 10.76 -20.59 -24.63
CA ARG A 537 9.52 -20.78 -23.85
C ARG A 537 8.76 -19.47 -23.64
N ASP A 538 9.43 -18.37 -23.29
CA ASP A 538 8.78 -17.07 -23.12
C ASP A 538 8.13 -16.60 -24.43
N VAL A 539 8.78 -16.82 -25.58
CA VAL A 539 8.19 -16.53 -26.90
C VAL A 539 6.98 -17.42 -27.19
N ALA A 540 7.09 -18.74 -26.93
CA ALA A 540 5.99 -19.69 -27.15
C ALA A 540 4.76 -19.39 -26.28
N LEU A 541 4.97 -18.86 -25.06
CA LEU A 541 3.90 -18.42 -24.15
C LEU A 541 3.36 -17.02 -24.48
N GLY A 542 3.93 -16.32 -25.46
CA GLY A 542 3.54 -14.96 -25.82
C GLY A 542 3.98 -13.90 -24.79
N TYR A 543 4.95 -14.21 -23.93
CA TYR A 543 5.50 -13.28 -22.96
C TYR A 543 6.48 -12.30 -23.60
N LEU A 544 7.22 -12.78 -24.59
CA LEU A 544 8.08 -11.99 -25.47
C LEU A 544 7.60 -12.15 -26.91
N THR A 545 7.71 -11.08 -27.69
CA THR A 545 7.65 -11.20 -29.14
C THR A 545 9.00 -11.73 -29.65
N GLU A 546 9.02 -12.32 -30.85
CA GLU A 546 10.29 -12.77 -31.44
C GLU A 546 11.31 -11.62 -31.59
N ALA A 547 10.82 -10.44 -31.98
CA ALA A 547 11.64 -9.24 -32.10
C ALA A 547 12.15 -8.76 -30.74
N GLY A 548 11.31 -8.82 -29.70
CA GLY A 548 11.69 -8.54 -28.32
C GLY A 548 12.77 -9.49 -27.82
N ALA A 549 12.63 -10.79 -28.08
CA ALA A 549 13.61 -11.82 -27.73
C ALA A 549 14.96 -11.61 -28.41
N ASP A 550 14.98 -11.36 -29.73
CA ASP A 550 16.22 -11.09 -30.47
C ASP A 550 16.93 -9.83 -29.95
N THR A 551 16.16 -8.78 -29.61
CA THR A 551 16.71 -7.52 -29.10
C THR A 551 17.27 -7.68 -27.69
N ALA A 552 16.57 -8.41 -26.82
CA ALA A 552 16.90 -8.52 -25.41
C ALA A 552 17.95 -9.59 -25.10
N HIS A 553 17.94 -10.71 -25.82
CA HIS A 553 18.71 -11.92 -25.49
C HIS A 553 19.54 -12.46 -26.66
N GLY A 554 19.43 -11.86 -27.86
CA GLY A 554 20.07 -12.36 -29.08
C GLY A 554 19.32 -13.56 -29.71
N PRO A 555 19.76 -14.07 -30.88
CA PRO A 555 18.97 -14.99 -31.70
C PRO A 555 19.07 -16.47 -31.30
N ALA A 556 19.89 -16.83 -30.30
CA ALA A 556 20.20 -18.22 -29.96
C ALA A 556 18.96 -19.06 -29.58
N TRP A 557 17.91 -18.43 -29.04
CA TRP A 557 16.66 -19.10 -28.67
C TRP A 557 15.94 -19.76 -29.86
N ARG A 558 16.16 -19.26 -31.08
CA ARG A 558 15.54 -19.79 -32.31
C ARG A 558 16.01 -21.20 -32.63
N GLU A 559 17.17 -21.60 -32.13
CA GLU A 559 17.74 -22.94 -32.33
C GLU A 559 17.17 -23.99 -31.36
N CYS A 560 16.45 -23.57 -30.32
CA CYS A 560 15.99 -24.45 -29.24
C CYS A 560 14.76 -25.31 -29.58
N GLY A 561 14.15 -25.12 -30.76
CA GLY A 561 12.89 -25.77 -31.14
C GLY A 561 11.68 -25.21 -30.36
N ALA A 562 10.56 -25.00 -31.05
CA ALA A 562 9.32 -24.49 -30.45
C ALA A 562 8.56 -25.57 -29.69
#